data_AF-A0A8D8BX84-F1
#
_entry.id   AF-A0A8D8BX84-F1
#
_cell.length_a   1.000
_cell.length_b   1.000
_cell.length_c   1.000
_cell.angle_alpha   90.00
_cell.angle_beta   90.00
_cell.angle_gamma   90.00
#
_symmetry.space_group_name_H-M   'P 1'
#
loop_
_entity.id
_entity.type
_entity.pdbx_description
1 polymer ?
#
loop_
_entity_poly.entity_id
_entity_poly.type
_entity_poly.pdbx_seq_one_letter_code
_entity_poly.pdbx_strand_id
1 'polypeptide(L)'
;MGDDLPENAMGTILDCAINLLAHGVQIPDSMTAYRDLVLEHQQLLEKVVEPVKCDAKAAEFRQQGNRLYQAKRYEKALEKYNESICYAEAGSDQLAMGYANRSAIYFEQGEYEFALLNIGLPGTTTIRRN
;
A
#
# COMPACT_ATOMS: atom_id res chain seq x y z
N MET A 1 -0.63 -13.84 26.79
CA MET A 1 0.44 -13.73 25.78
C MET A 1 -0.29 -13.48 24.48
N GLY A 2 -0.69 -12.26 24.15
CA GLY A 2 0.04 -11.01 24.27
C GLY A 2 0.80 -10.71 22.97
N ASP A 3 0.21 -11.05 21.82
CA ASP A 3 0.66 -10.57 20.51
C ASP A 3 -0.15 -9.33 20.19
N ASP A 4 0.33 -8.17 20.65
CA ASP A 4 -0.13 -6.88 20.15
C ASP A 4 0.28 -6.80 18.67
N LEU A 5 -0.65 -7.18 17.79
CA LEU A 5 -0.53 -6.92 16.36
C LEU A 5 -0.41 -5.41 16.14
N PRO A 6 0.40 -4.97 15.17
CA PRO A 6 0.72 -3.56 15.01
C PRO A 6 -0.56 -2.74 14.74
N GLU A 7 -0.74 -1.63 15.47
CA GLU A 7 -1.78 -0.60 15.25
C GLU A 7 -1.58 0.13 13.90
N ASN A 8 -1.54 -0.61 12.80
CA ASN A 8 -1.44 -0.07 11.46
C ASN A 8 -2.43 -0.79 10.54
N ALA A 9 -2.79 -0.14 9.43
CA ALA A 9 -3.80 -0.64 8.50
C ALA A 9 -3.50 -2.07 8.01
N MET A 10 -2.23 -2.44 7.88
CA MET A 10 -1.81 -3.76 7.45
C MET A 10 -2.10 -4.84 8.50
N GLY A 11 -1.84 -4.57 9.78
CA GLY A 11 -2.20 -5.46 10.89
C GLY A 11 -3.71 -5.71 10.94
N THR A 12 -4.51 -4.63 10.87
CA THR A 12 -5.98 -4.75 10.83
C THR A 12 -6.47 -5.58 9.64
N ILE A 13 -5.89 -5.38 8.45
CA ILE A 13 -6.25 -6.14 7.24
C ILE A 13 -5.84 -7.62 7.36
N LEU A 14 -4.68 -7.90 7.96
CA LEU A 14 -4.21 -9.28 8.16
C LEU A 14 -5.15 -10.05 9.10
N ASP A 15 -5.55 -9.44 10.22
CA ASP A 15 -6.52 -10.02 11.14
C ASP A 15 -7.87 -10.27 10.46
N CYS A 16 -8.30 -9.33 9.61
CA CYS A 16 -9.50 -9.50 8.80
C CYS A 16 -9.38 -10.68 7.83
N ALA A 17 -8.25 -10.81 7.13
CA ALA A 17 -8.02 -11.92 6.20
C ALA A 17 -8.01 -13.28 6.91
N ILE A 18 -7.38 -13.37 8.08
CA ILE A 18 -7.39 -14.59 8.92
C ILE A 18 -8.83 -14.94 9.33
N ASN A 19 -9.62 -13.96 9.77
CA ASN A 19 -11.02 -14.19 10.12
C ASN A 19 -11.86 -14.66 8.93
N LEU A 20 -11.70 -14.07 7.74
CA LEU A 20 -12.40 -14.51 6.52
C LEU A 20 -12.08 -15.97 6.17
N LEU A 21 -10.80 -16.34 6.20
CA LEU A 21 -10.38 -17.72 5.96
C LEU A 21 -10.96 -18.70 6.98
N ALA A 22 -11.03 -18.31 8.27
CA ALA A 22 -11.65 -19.12 9.32
C ALA A 22 -13.15 -19.37 9.09
N HIS A 23 -13.84 -18.47 8.38
CA HIS A 23 -15.24 -18.62 8.00
C HIS A 23 -15.43 -19.31 6.63
N GLY A 24 -14.36 -19.86 6.04
CA GLY A 24 -14.41 -20.60 4.79
C GLY A 24 -14.48 -19.72 3.54
N VAL A 25 -14.31 -18.40 3.67
CA VAL A 25 -14.27 -17.48 2.52
C VAL A 25 -12.98 -17.72 1.75
N GLN A 26 -13.10 -18.01 0.46
CA GLN A 26 -11.95 -18.15 -0.43
C GLN A 26 -11.43 -16.75 -0.79
N ILE A 27 -10.15 -16.50 -0.53
CA ILE A 27 -9.49 -15.26 -0.98
C ILE A 27 -9.14 -15.42 -2.46
N PRO A 28 -9.63 -14.56 -3.36
CA PRO A 28 -9.31 -14.63 -4.77
C PRO A 28 -7.81 -14.41 -5.02
N ASP A 29 -7.29 -15.04 -6.07
CA ASP A 29 -5.90 -14.93 -6.54
C ASP A 29 -5.65 -13.65 -7.37
N SER A 30 -6.70 -12.90 -7.69
CA SER A 30 -6.64 -11.65 -8.45
C SER A 30 -6.89 -10.43 -7.58
N MET A 31 -6.07 -9.38 -7.75
CA MET A 31 -6.23 -8.09 -7.07
C MET A 31 -7.60 -7.44 -7.30
N THR A 32 -8.21 -7.63 -8.47
CA THR A 32 -9.55 -7.08 -8.77
C THR A 32 -10.61 -7.82 -7.96
N ALA A 33 -10.57 -9.15 -7.96
CA ALA A 33 -11.52 -9.96 -7.20
C ALA A 33 -11.31 -9.80 -5.67
N TYR A 34 -10.08 -9.61 -5.22
CA TYR A 34 -9.80 -9.26 -3.82
C TYR A 34 -10.38 -7.89 -3.46
N ARG A 35 -10.23 -6.88 -4.33
CA ARG A 35 -10.86 -5.57 -4.12
C ARG A 35 -12.39 -5.70 -4.02
N ASP A 36 -13.01 -6.42 -4.93
CA ASP A 36 -14.46 -6.62 -4.94
C ASP A 36 -14.93 -7.33 -3.67
N LEU A 37 -14.22 -8.38 -3.24
CA LEU A 37 -14.48 -9.07 -1.97
C LEU A 37 -14.42 -8.11 -0.77
N VAL A 38 -13.38 -7.26 -0.71
CA VAL A 38 -13.21 -6.28 0.37
C VAL A 38 -14.32 -5.22 0.35
N LEU A 39 -14.78 -4.81 -0.83
CA LEU A 39 -15.90 -3.88 -0.97
C LEU A 39 -17.24 -4.50 -0.57
N GLU A 40 -17.47 -5.78 -0.91
CA GLU A 40 -18.64 -6.54 -0.44
C GLU A 40 -18.67 -6.69 1.08
N HIS A 41 -17.49 -6.77 1.70
CA HIS A 41 -17.31 -6.85 3.14
C HIS A 41 -16.89 -5.49 3.73
N GLN A 42 -17.66 -4.44 3.43
CA GLN A 42 -17.35 -3.05 3.82
C GLN A 42 -17.06 -2.86 5.33
N GLN A 43 -17.63 -3.71 6.19
CA GLN A 43 -17.36 -3.74 7.64
C GLN A 43 -15.87 -3.99 7.98
N LEU A 44 -15.11 -4.65 7.10
CA LEU A 44 -13.68 -4.85 7.25
C LEU A 44 -12.90 -3.54 7.12
N LEU A 45 -13.43 -2.60 6.33
CA LEU A 45 -12.83 -1.29 6.11
C LEU A 45 -13.20 -0.27 7.18
N GLU A 46 -14.30 -0.46 7.91
CA GLU A 46 -14.73 0.46 8.98
C GLU A 46 -13.66 0.66 10.06
N LYS A 47 -12.86 -0.38 10.33
CA LYS A 47 -11.78 -0.32 11.32
C LYS A 47 -10.46 0.19 10.74
N VAL A 48 -10.38 0.37 9.42
CA VAL A 48 -9.17 0.84 8.73
C VAL A 48 -9.30 2.35 8.54
N VAL A 49 -8.69 3.11 9.45
CA VAL A 49 -8.68 4.57 9.37
C VAL A 49 -7.75 5.01 8.23
N GLU A 50 -8.31 5.68 7.22
CA GLU A 50 -7.50 6.31 6.19
C GLU A 50 -6.75 7.52 6.78
N PRO A 51 -5.42 7.60 6.64
CA PRO A 51 -4.68 8.74 7.15
C PRO A 51 -5.07 10.03 6.43
N VAL A 52 -5.14 11.13 7.18
CA VAL A 52 -5.29 12.48 6.61
C VAL A 52 -4.10 12.76 5.70
N LYS A 53 -4.38 13.13 4.44
CA LYS A 53 -3.35 13.41 3.44
C LYS A 53 -2.49 14.60 3.86
N CYS A 54 -1.19 14.47 3.64
CA CYS A 54 -0.18 15.45 3.99
C CYS A 54 1.11 15.14 3.21
N ASP A 55 1.37 15.90 2.15
CA ASP A 55 2.55 15.69 1.30
C ASP A 55 3.88 15.87 2.07
N ALA A 56 3.91 16.70 3.12
CA ALA A 56 5.09 16.84 3.98
C ALA A 56 5.42 15.52 4.71
N LYS A 57 4.41 14.84 5.27
CA LYS A 57 4.57 13.51 5.87
C LYS A 57 4.91 12.46 4.81
N ALA A 58 4.26 12.52 3.65
CA ALA A 58 4.57 11.62 2.54
C ALA A 58 6.06 11.71 2.15
N ALA A 59 6.57 12.93 1.98
CA ALA A 59 7.97 13.17 1.69
C ALA A 59 8.90 12.64 2.79
N GLU A 60 8.54 12.80 4.07
CA GLU A 60 9.32 12.26 5.19
C GLU A 60 9.43 10.73 5.13
N PHE A 61 8.31 10.02 4.99
CA PHE A 61 8.30 8.56 4.86
C PHE A 61 9.06 8.09 3.62
N ARG A 62 8.90 8.79 2.49
CA ARG A 62 9.67 8.49 1.28
C ARG A 62 11.16 8.63 1.50
N GLN A 63 11.61 9.67 2.20
CA GLN A 63 13.03 9.84 2.52
C GLN A 63 13.54 8.76 3.49
N GLN A 64 12.72 8.32 4.45
CA GLN A 64 13.04 7.16 5.30
C GLN A 64 13.21 5.88 4.43
N GLY A 65 12.29 5.65 3.50
CA GLY A 65 12.37 4.56 2.52
C GLY A 65 13.64 4.63 1.67
N ASN A 66 14.04 5.80 1.17
CA ASN A 66 15.27 5.98 0.40
C ASN A 66 16.51 5.55 1.19
N ARG A 67 16.60 5.91 2.47
CA ARG A 67 17.73 5.50 3.34
C ARG A 67 17.78 3.99 3.51
N LEU A 68 16.62 3.35 3.69
CA LEU A 68 16.51 1.89 3.82
C LEU A 68 16.84 1.18 2.50
N TYR A 69 16.42 1.74 1.37
CA TYR A 69 16.73 1.24 0.03
C TYR A 69 18.25 1.26 -0.24
N GLN A 70 18.91 2.38 0.07
CA GLN A 70 20.37 2.50 -0.06
C GLN A 70 21.12 1.49 0.83
N ALA A 71 20.56 1.17 1.99
CA ALA A 71 21.06 0.12 2.87
C ALA A 71 20.66 -1.31 2.43
N LYS A 72 20.04 -1.48 1.26
CA LYS A 72 19.52 -2.74 0.70
C LYS A 72 18.52 -3.47 1.61
N ARG A 73 17.83 -2.73 2.47
CA ARG A 73 16.77 -3.25 3.36
C ARG A 73 15.42 -3.11 2.67
N TYR A 74 15.23 -3.87 1.59
CA TYR A 74 14.12 -3.66 0.66
C TYR A 74 12.73 -3.83 1.28
N GLU A 75 12.51 -4.84 2.14
CA GLU A 75 11.22 -5.03 2.82
C GLU A 75 10.82 -3.80 3.64
N LYS A 76 11.75 -3.26 4.43
CA LYS A 76 11.49 -2.05 5.24
C LYS A 76 11.35 -0.80 4.39
N ALA A 77 12.09 -0.70 3.29
CA ALA A 77 11.95 0.41 2.36
C ALA A 77 10.55 0.38 1.70
N LEU A 78 10.05 -0.81 1.37
CA LEU A 78 8.72 -1.02 0.81
C LEU A 78 7.61 -0.57 1.79
N GLU A 79 7.72 -0.93 3.07
CA GLU A 79 6.83 -0.45 4.12
C GLU A 79 6.78 1.09 4.16
N LYS A 80 7.95 1.75 4.14
CA LYS A 80 8.03 3.22 4.18
C LYS A 80 7.51 3.89 2.91
N TYR A 81 7.69 3.28 1.73
CA TYR A 81 7.07 3.79 0.52
C TYR A 81 5.55 3.60 0.52
N ASN A 82 5.03 2.52 1.09
CA ASN A 82 3.59 2.34 1.27
C ASN A 82 3.00 3.40 2.20
N GLU A 83 3.64 3.68 3.34
CA GLU A 83 3.24 4.78 4.23
C GLU A 83 3.26 6.12 3.48
N SER A 84 4.33 6.42 2.72
CA SER A 84 4.40 7.63 1.89
C SER A 84 3.22 7.75 0.93
N ILE A 85 2.84 6.68 0.24
CA ILE A 85 1.72 6.67 -0.70
C ILE A 85 0.39 6.91 0.02
N CYS A 86 0.20 6.33 1.22
CA CYS A 86 -1.02 6.52 2.01
C CYS A 86 -1.23 7.97 2.44
N TYR A 87 -0.15 8.71 2.74
CA TYR A 87 -0.22 10.12 3.12
C TYR A 87 -0.25 11.09 1.93
N ALA A 88 0.18 10.69 0.74
CA ALA A 88 0.30 11.62 -0.38
C ALA A 88 -1.07 12.08 -0.91
N GLU A 89 -1.17 13.36 -1.27
CA GLU A 89 -2.38 13.90 -1.91
C GLU A 89 -2.59 13.31 -3.31
N ALA A 90 -3.85 13.18 -3.71
CA ALA A 90 -4.18 12.67 -5.04
C ALA A 90 -3.64 13.60 -6.13
N GLY A 91 -2.79 13.06 -7.01
CA GLY A 91 -2.17 13.81 -8.10
C GLY A 91 -0.95 14.64 -7.68
N SER A 92 -0.45 14.51 -6.44
CA SER A 92 0.77 15.20 -6.03
C SER A 92 2.04 14.54 -6.57
N ASP A 93 3.12 15.31 -6.64
CA ASP A 93 4.44 14.79 -6.98
C ASP A 93 4.91 13.76 -5.95
N GLN A 94 4.51 13.89 -4.67
CA GLN A 94 4.86 12.90 -3.65
C GLN A 94 4.19 11.55 -3.91
N LEU A 95 2.96 11.54 -4.42
CA LEU A 95 2.28 10.30 -4.80
C LEU A 95 3.03 9.62 -5.96
N ALA A 96 3.38 10.39 -7.00
CA ALA A 96 4.14 9.89 -8.13
C ALA A 96 5.52 9.35 -7.73
N MET A 97 6.26 10.08 -6.91
CA MET A 97 7.57 9.66 -6.40
C MET A 97 7.46 8.43 -5.49
N GLY A 98 6.42 8.32 -4.66
CA GLY A 98 6.18 7.16 -3.83
C GLY A 98 6.02 5.88 -4.66
N TYR A 99 5.19 5.92 -5.69
CA TYR A 99 5.01 4.79 -6.62
C TYR A 99 6.28 4.46 -7.41
N ALA A 100 7.00 5.48 -7.92
CA ALA A 100 8.25 5.26 -8.64
C ALA A 100 9.30 4.59 -7.74
N ASN A 101 9.47 5.06 -6.51
CA ASN A 101 10.39 4.46 -5.54
C ASN A 101 10.01 3.02 -5.20
N ARG A 102 8.71 2.73 -5.10
CA ARG A 102 8.21 1.38 -4.88
C ARG A 102 8.47 0.46 -6.09
N SER A 103 8.31 0.97 -7.31
CA SER A 103 8.64 0.22 -8.53
C SER A 103 10.11 -0.19 -8.60
N ALA A 104 11.02 0.63 -8.09
CA ALA A 104 12.44 0.29 -8.04
C ALA A 104 12.68 -0.96 -7.18
N ILE A 105 11.99 -1.10 -6.04
CA ILE A 105 12.09 -2.31 -5.22
C ILE A 105 11.61 -3.55 -6.00
N TYR A 106 10.44 -3.48 -6.63
CA TYR A 106 9.93 -4.60 -7.42
C TYR A 106 10.87 -4.97 -8.57
N PHE A 107 11.50 -3.99 -9.20
CA PHE A 107 12.51 -4.23 -10.21
C PHE A 107 13.74 -4.97 -9.65
N GLU A 108 14.28 -4.55 -8.50
CA GLU A 108 15.40 -5.23 -7.84
C GLU A 108 15.06 -6.67 -7.42
N GLN A 109 13.78 -6.96 -7.17
CA GLN A 109 13.28 -8.29 -6.82
C GLN A 109 12.95 -9.16 -8.04
N GLY A 110 13.05 -8.64 -9.27
CA GLY A 110 12.65 -9.34 -10.49
C GLY A 110 11.15 -9.38 -10.76
N GLU A 111 10.36 -8.65 -9.96
CA GLU A 111 8.90 -8.55 -10.02
C GLU A 111 8.45 -7.49 -11.04
N TYR A 112 8.82 -7.70 -12.31
CA TYR A 112 8.71 -6.66 -13.34
C TYR A 112 7.27 -6.21 -13.64
N GLU A 113 6.30 -7.12 -13.54
CA GLU A 113 4.88 -6.79 -13.72
C GLU A 113 4.40 -5.78 -12.67
N PHE A 114 4.78 -6.00 -11.42
CA PHE A 114 4.48 -5.07 -10.32
C PHE A 114 5.21 -3.75 -10.48
N ALA A 115 6.46 -3.75 -10.97
CA ALA A 115 7.19 -2.53 -11.26
C ALA A 115 6.47 -1.68 -12.33
N LEU A 116 6.06 -2.30 -13.45
CA LEU A 116 5.32 -1.63 -14.53
C LEU A 116 3.96 -1.10 -14.07
N LEU A 117 3.23 -1.89 -13.27
CA LEU A 117 1.96 -1.45 -12.69
C LEU A 117 2.13 -0.17 -11.86
N ASN A 118 3.18 -0.11 -11.03
CA ASN A 118 3.46 1.06 -10.20
C ASN A 118 3.82 2.30 -11.02
N ILE A 119 4.55 2.15 -12.13
CA ILE A 119 4.87 3.26 -13.04
C ILE A 119 3.60 3.82 -13.71
N GLY A 120 2.61 2.98 -14.00
CA GLY A 120 1.35 3.39 -14.63
C GLY A 120 0.35 4.07 -13.67
N LEU A 121 0.43 3.82 -12.37
CA LEU A 121 -0.55 4.29 -11.38
C LEU A 121 -0.70 5.83 -11.33
N PRO A 122 0.37 6.64 -11.27
CA PRO A 122 0.25 8.10 -11.16
C PRO A 122 -0.54 8.76 -12.31
N GLY A 123 -0.49 8.20 -13.52
CA GLY A 123 -1.17 8.76 -14.70
C GLY A 123 -2.68 8.48 -14.77
N THR A 124 -3.16 7.46 -14.05
CA THR A 124 -4.58 7.06 -14.10
C THR A 124 -5.49 7.90 -13.20
N THR A 125 -4.93 8.59 -12.19
CA THR A 125 -5.71 9.40 -11.24
C THR A 125 -6.14 10.75 -11.82
N THR A 126 -5.56 11.18 -12.94
CA THR A 126 -5.89 12.45 -13.61
C THR A 126 -7.16 12.36 -14.47
N ILE A 127 -7.61 11.15 -14.85
CA ILE A 127 -8.76 10.95 -15.75
C ILE A 127 -9.95 10.31 -15.01
N ARG A 128 -10.43 10.94 -13.93
CA ARG A 128 -11.84 10.87 -13.51
C ARG A 128 -12.20 12.15 -12.75
N ARG A 129 -12.44 13.22 -13.50
CA ARG A 129 -13.24 14.37 -13.05
C ARG A 129 -14.38 14.56 -14.04
N ASN A 130 -15.60 14.48 -13.48
CA ASN A 130 -16.93 14.69 -14.06
C ASN A 130 -17.50 13.58 -14.95
#